data_AF-A0A3D5DKC9-F1
#
_entry.id   AF-A0A3D5DKC9-F1
#
_cell.length_a   1.000
_cell.length_b   1.000
_cell.length_c   1.000
_cell.angle_alpha   90.00
_cell.angle_beta   90.00
_cell.angle_gamma   90.00
#
_symmetry.space_group_name_H-M   'P 1'
#
loop_
_entity.id
_entity.type
_entity.pdbx_description
1 polymer ?
#
loop_
_entity_poly.entity_id
_entity_poly.type
_entity_poly.pdbx_seq_one_letter_code
_entity_poly.pdbx_strand_id
1 'polypeptide(L)'
;MAARPCRAGVLNAEPGGGRASGAAQRRRLDPATGELLPTWDQALDAIGDHDEPFHVARFGARFDAQGVLAGSRDASRCVGYLTKYLTKHLGDCHQATPGPQAAHAEHLVQALRHEPCSARCANWLRYGIQPQNARPGLRPGHCRGKAHRREHLGYAGRRVLVSRKWSGKTLADHRADRKQWLLATLGIPDTDPSRYTWEPVTPGDPDHMPPAQRLLHVVADRQHWHAALTEARRRANSPPELSATAA
;
A
#
# COMPACT_ATOMS: atom_id res chain seq x y z
N MET A 1 25.47 25.07 7.91
CA MET A 1 26.28 23.83 7.83
C MET A 1 25.33 22.71 7.42
N ALA A 2 25.52 22.19 6.22
CA ALA A 2 24.56 21.35 5.50
C ALA A 2 24.50 19.93 6.04
N ALA A 3 23.30 19.46 6.40
CA ALA A 3 23.03 18.05 6.62
C ALA A 3 22.62 17.43 5.28
N ARG A 4 23.44 16.48 4.83
CA ARG A 4 23.28 15.69 3.59
C ARG A 4 22.00 14.84 3.69
N PRO A 5 21.16 14.75 2.64
CA PRO A 5 20.10 13.77 2.60
C PRO A 5 20.67 12.37 2.38
N CYS A 6 20.21 11.41 3.19
CA CYS A 6 20.48 9.99 3.03
C CYS A 6 20.00 9.51 1.66
N ARG A 7 20.94 8.97 0.87
CA ARG A 7 20.65 8.09 -0.26
C ARG A 7 19.93 6.84 0.24
N ALA A 8 18.73 6.59 -0.26
CA ALA A 8 18.23 5.26 -0.56
C ALA A 8 17.75 5.36 -2.02
N GLY A 9 18.53 4.93 -3.01
CA GLY A 9 18.98 3.56 -3.13
C GLY A 9 17.86 2.77 -3.78
N VAL A 10 17.91 2.71 -5.11
CA VAL A 10 17.17 1.78 -5.98
C VAL A 10 16.92 0.45 -5.26
N LEU A 11 15.68 -0.05 -5.32
CA LEU A 11 15.27 -1.45 -5.45
C LEU A 11 13.92 -1.68 -4.74
N ASN A 12 12.86 -1.71 -5.54
CA ASN A 12 11.85 -2.76 -5.47
C ASN A 12 11.28 -2.96 -6.88
N ALA A 13 12.18 -3.32 -7.81
CA ALA A 13 11.84 -4.32 -8.80
C ALA A 13 11.46 -5.57 -7.99
N GLU A 14 10.20 -6.00 -8.04
CA GLU A 14 9.87 -7.33 -7.53
C GLU A 14 10.79 -8.34 -8.24
N PRO A 15 11.39 -9.33 -7.53
CA PRO A 15 11.94 -10.48 -8.21
C PRO A 15 10.74 -11.19 -8.82
N GLY A 16 10.47 -10.86 -10.08
CA GLY A 16 9.57 -11.64 -10.90
C GLY A 16 10.12 -13.05 -10.92
N GLY A 17 9.52 -13.94 -10.13
CA GLY A 17 9.49 -15.38 -10.39
C GLY A 17 8.75 -15.70 -11.69
N GLY A 18 8.83 -14.83 -12.70
CA GLY A 18 8.46 -15.07 -14.06
C GLY A 18 9.71 -15.51 -14.76
N ARG A 19 9.76 -16.81 -15.10
CA ARG A 19 10.68 -17.35 -16.11
C ARG A 19 10.85 -16.30 -17.19
N ALA A 20 12.10 -15.92 -17.47
CA ALA A 20 12.45 -15.07 -18.59
C ALA A 20 11.99 -15.77 -19.88
N SER A 21 10.74 -15.52 -20.27
CA SER A 21 10.27 -15.83 -21.61
C SER A 21 10.82 -14.72 -22.48
N GLY A 22 11.92 -15.02 -23.17
CA GLY A 22 12.51 -14.19 -24.21
C GLY A 22 11.60 -14.04 -25.43
N ALA A 23 10.36 -13.57 -25.23
CA ALA A 23 9.55 -13.06 -26.30
C ALA A 23 10.06 -11.65 -26.63
N ALA A 24 10.78 -11.52 -27.75
CA ALA A 24 11.21 -10.25 -28.29
C ALA A 24 10.03 -9.26 -28.28
N GLN A 25 10.11 -8.26 -27.40
CA GLN A 25 9.13 -7.18 -27.33
C GLN A 25 9.22 -6.44 -28.67
N ARG A 26 8.20 -6.59 -29.53
CA ARG A 26 8.12 -5.77 -30.74
C ARG A 26 8.03 -4.32 -30.30
N ARG A 27 9.09 -3.57 -30.57
CA ARG A 27 9.22 -2.15 -30.24
C ARG A 27 8.04 -1.38 -30.81
N ARG A 28 7.40 -0.56 -29.99
CA ARG A 28 6.29 0.30 -30.44
C ARG A 28 6.81 1.66 -30.83
N LEU A 29 6.28 2.16 -31.94
CA LEU A 29 6.52 3.51 -32.41
C LEU A 29 5.34 4.40 -32.02
N ASP A 30 5.62 5.67 -31.75
CA ASP A 30 4.61 6.70 -31.69
C ASP A 30 3.96 6.84 -33.08
N PRO A 31 2.63 6.76 -33.20
CA PRO A 31 1.96 6.96 -34.48
C PRO A 31 2.14 8.36 -35.09
N ALA A 32 2.37 9.38 -34.27
CA ALA A 32 2.48 10.77 -34.69
C ALA A 32 3.92 11.16 -35.07
N THR A 33 4.93 10.65 -34.35
CA THR A 33 6.34 11.01 -34.59
C THR A 33 7.15 9.91 -35.26
N GLY A 34 6.68 8.66 -35.24
CA GLY A 34 7.43 7.50 -35.72
C GLY A 34 8.59 7.09 -34.80
N GLU A 35 8.79 7.76 -33.66
CA GLU A 35 9.87 7.47 -32.72
C GLU A 35 9.55 6.28 -31.82
N LEU A 36 10.60 5.66 -31.28
CA LEU A 36 10.45 4.58 -30.32
C LEU A 36 9.87 5.10 -29.01
N LEU A 37 8.73 4.54 -28.59
CA LEU A 37 8.15 4.87 -27.30
C LEU A 37 9.09 4.40 -26.16
N PRO A 38 9.31 5.19 -25.09
CA PRO A 38 10.02 4.72 -23.91
C PRO A 38 9.38 3.46 -23.32
N THR A 39 10.22 2.57 -22.78
CA THR A 39 9.73 1.43 -22.00
C THR A 39 9.13 1.90 -20.69
N TRP A 40 8.37 1.01 -20.02
CA TRP A 40 7.81 1.29 -18.70
C TRP A 40 8.89 1.74 -17.69
N ASP A 41 10.00 1.02 -17.62
CA ASP A 41 11.06 1.32 -16.66
C ASP A 41 11.79 2.63 -17.02
N GLN A 42 12.05 2.88 -18.31
CA GLN A 42 12.60 4.17 -18.77
C GLN A 42 11.70 5.35 -18.45
N ALA A 43 10.38 5.16 -18.58
CA ALA A 43 9.41 6.19 -18.22
C ALA A 43 9.36 6.46 -16.71
N LEU A 44 9.62 5.44 -15.87
CA LEU A 44 9.73 5.63 -14.43
C LEU A 44 11.06 6.29 -14.05
N ASP A 45 12.17 5.91 -14.68
CA ASP A 45 13.49 6.48 -14.43
C ASP A 45 13.60 7.95 -14.88
N ALA A 46 12.75 8.35 -15.84
CA ALA A 46 12.67 9.73 -16.30
C ALA A 46 11.93 10.66 -15.30
N ILE A 47 11.23 10.10 -14.30
CA ILE A 47 10.53 10.89 -13.28
C ILE A 47 11.57 11.39 -12.27
N GLY A 48 11.80 12.70 -12.26
CA GLY A 48 12.68 13.38 -11.32
C GLY A 48 11.99 13.77 -10.01
N ASP A 49 12.79 14.17 -9.03
CA ASP A 49 12.34 14.56 -7.69
C ASP A 49 11.40 15.80 -7.67
N HIS A 50 11.32 16.52 -8.79
CA HIS A 50 10.52 17.73 -8.96
C HIS A 50 9.33 17.56 -9.89
N ASP A 51 9.08 16.35 -10.40
CA ASP A 51 7.92 16.11 -11.25
C ASP A 51 6.63 16.06 -10.45
N GLU A 52 5.61 16.77 -10.94
CA GLU A 52 4.30 16.85 -10.31
C GLU A 52 3.32 15.83 -10.92
N PRO A 53 2.37 15.29 -10.13
CA PRO A 53 1.33 14.43 -10.66
C PRO A 53 0.49 15.15 -11.72
N PHE A 54 0.22 14.49 -12.85
CA PHE A 54 -0.63 15.06 -13.92
C PHE A 54 -2.01 15.51 -13.43
N HIS A 55 -2.54 14.87 -12.38
CA HIS A 55 -3.77 15.26 -11.72
C HIS A 55 -3.78 14.80 -10.26
N VAL A 56 -4.34 15.64 -9.38
CA VAL A 56 -4.60 15.31 -7.98
C VAL A 56 -6.08 15.46 -7.71
N ALA A 57 -6.76 14.37 -7.37
CA ALA A 57 -8.14 14.39 -6.93
C ALA A 57 -8.19 14.33 -5.40
N ARG A 58 -8.92 15.26 -4.77
CA ARG A 58 -9.26 15.18 -3.35
C ARG A 58 -10.64 14.58 -3.21
N PHE A 59 -10.72 13.41 -2.59
CA PHE A 59 -11.99 12.81 -2.19
C PHE A 59 -12.36 13.34 -0.79
N GLY A 60 -13.66 13.47 -0.53
CA GLY A 60 -14.18 13.92 0.77
C GLY A 60 -13.85 12.97 1.92
N ALA A 61 -14.49 13.17 3.07
CA ALA A 61 -14.23 12.36 4.27
C ALA A 61 -14.39 10.85 4.00
N ARG A 62 -13.40 10.06 4.41
CA ARG A 62 -13.32 8.61 4.20
C ARG A 62 -14.31 7.86 5.12
N PHE A 63 -15.09 6.93 4.56
CA PHE A 63 -16.01 6.05 5.28
C PHE A 63 -15.55 4.57 5.18
N ASP A 64 -15.56 3.81 6.29
CA ASP A 64 -15.02 2.43 6.40
C ASP A 64 -15.94 1.56 7.29
N ALA A 65 -16.52 0.46 6.78
CA ALA A 65 -17.54 -0.33 7.51
C ALA A 65 -17.40 -1.87 7.35
N GLN A 66 -17.49 -2.64 8.47
CA GLN A 66 -17.39 -4.13 8.56
C GLN A 66 -18.31 -4.68 9.72
N GLY A 67 -19.18 -5.71 9.54
CA GLY A 67 -20.13 -6.31 10.55
C GLY A 67 -20.17 -7.86 10.88
N VAL A 68 -20.03 -8.20 12.17
CA VAL A 68 -19.26 -9.28 12.86
C VAL A 68 -20.16 -10.26 13.63
N LEU A 69 -19.83 -11.57 13.78
CA LEU A 69 -20.42 -12.42 14.86
C LEU A 69 -20.19 -11.69 16.19
N ALA A 70 -21.30 -11.27 16.78
CA ALA A 70 -21.31 -10.26 17.81
C ALA A 70 -20.38 -10.62 18.96
N GLY A 71 -19.42 -9.73 19.23
CA GLY A 71 -18.47 -9.86 20.33
C GLY A 71 -17.20 -10.68 20.03
N SER A 72 -17.04 -11.26 18.84
CA SER A 72 -15.85 -12.06 18.51
C SER A 72 -14.80 -11.29 17.70
N ARG A 73 -13.52 -11.50 18.03
CA ARG A 73 -12.36 -10.88 17.35
C ARG A 73 -12.26 -11.34 15.90
N ASP A 74 -12.60 -12.60 15.66
CA ASP A 74 -12.54 -13.19 14.34
C ASP A 74 -13.71 -12.85 13.49
N ALA A 75 -14.84 -12.49 14.08
CA ALA A 75 -15.96 -12.11 13.28
C ALA A 75 -15.93 -10.62 12.90
N SER A 76 -15.17 -9.78 13.64
CA SER A 76 -14.63 -8.48 13.15
C SER A 76 -13.84 -8.66 11.88
N ARG A 77 -13.01 -9.69 11.87
CA ARG A 77 -12.17 -10.05 10.74
C ARG A 77 -12.96 -10.76 9.62
N CYS A 78 -14.00 -11.52 9.96
CA CYS A 78 -14.77 -12.37 9.04
C CYS A 78 -15.74 -11.56 8.18
N VAL A 79 -16.45 -10.54 8.68
CA VAL A 79 -17.05 -9.51 7.78
C VAL A 79 -15.99 -8.84 6.96
N GLY A 80 -14.87 -8.55 7.61
CA GLY A 80 -13.85 -7.77 6.96
C GLY A 80 -13.31 -8.41 5.70
N TYR A 81 -13.31 -9.74 5.72
CA TYR A 81 -12.96 -10.56 4.60
C TYR A 81 -14.17 -10.93 3.73
N LEU A 82 -15.33 -11.29 4.29
CA LEU A 82 -16.53 -11.63 3.51
C LEU A 82 -17.13 -10.42 2.77
N THR A 83 -17.28 -9.23 3.35
CA THR A 83 -17.66 -8.01 2.61
C THR A 83 -16.63 -7.70 1.53
N LYS A 84 -15.34 -7.87 1.82
CA LYS A 84 -14.26 -7.69 0.84
C LYS A 84 -14.42 -8.58 -0.40
N TYR A 85 -15.01 -9.77 -0.31
CA TYR A 85 -15.24 -10.67 -1.45
C TYR A 85 -16.68 -10.73 -1.97
N LEU A 86 -17.69 -10.47 -1.14
CA LEU A 86 -19.09 -10.33 -1.55
C LEU A 86 -19.29 -9.06 -2.40
N THR A 87 -18.66 -7.94 -2.01
CA THR A 87 -18.66 -6.71 -2.84
C THR A 87 -17.67 -6.74 -4.02
N LYS A 88 -16.80 -7.75 -4.08
CA LYS A 88 -15.93 -7.97 -5.25
C LYS A 88 -16.71 -8.42 -6.48
N HIS A 89 -17.96 -8.83 -6.26
CA HIS A 89 -19.02 -8.98 -7.24
C HIS A 89 -20.20 -8.05 -6.89
N LEU A 90 -19.97 -6.74 -6.78
CA LEU A 90 -21.05 -5.75 -6.66
C LEU A 90 -21.90 -5.61 -7.92
N GLY A 91 -21.41 -6.07 -9.08
CA GLY A 91 -22.11 -5.97 -10.35
C GLY A 91 -23.51 -6.61 -10.32
N ASP A 92 -23.73 -7.60 -9.45
CA ASP A 92 -24.99 -8.32 -9.33
C ASP A 92 -25.84 -7.85 -8.14
N CYS A 93 -25.27 -7.06 -7.21
CA CYS A 93 -25.97 -6.61 -6.01
C CYS A 93 -26.78 -5.32 -6.22
N HIS A 94 -26.44 -4.55 -7.26
CA HIS A 94 -27.09 -3.28 -7.56
C HIS A 94 -27.31 -3.15 -9.07
N GLN A 95 -28.54 -3.40 -9.51
CA GLN A 95 -28.97 -3.02 -10.85
C GLN A 95 -29.25 -1.53 -10.85
N ALA A 96 -28.53 -0.78 -11.66
CA ALA A 96 -28.80 0.64 -11.82
C ALA A 96 -30.26 0.81 -12.29
N THR A 97 -31.06 1.55 -11.53
CA THR A 97 -32.42 1.90 -11.95
C THR A 97 -32.32 2.69 -13.26
N PRO A 98 -33.16 2.38 -14.27
CA PRO A 98 -33.21 3.16 -15.50
C PRO A 98 -33.34 4.66 -15.20
N GLY A 99 -32.58 5.50 -15.90
CA GLY A 99 -32.57 6.95 -15.69
C GLY A 99 -31.17 7.54 -15.45
N PRO A 100 -31.05 8.66 -14.72
CA PRO A 100 -29.79 9.40 -14.57
C PRO A 100 -28.63 8.58 -13.99
N GLN A 101 -28.92 7.64 -13.09
CA GLN A 101 -27.91 6.76 -12.49
C GLN A 101 -27.26 5.81 -13.52
N ALA A 102 -28.08 5.20 -14.38
CA ALA A 102 -27.58 4.34 -15.45
C ALA A 102 -26.78 5.12 -16.50
N ALA A 103 -27.22 6.34 -16.84
CA ALA A 103 -26.50 7.24 -17.75
C ALA A 103 -25.14 7.68 -17.16
N HIS A 104 -25.10 8.00 -15.86
CA HIS A 104 -23.86 8.34 -15.16
C HIS A 104 -22.89 7.15 -15.12
N ALA A 105 -23.37 5.95 -14.82
CA ALA A 105 -22.54 4.74 -14.84
C ALA A 105 -21.99 4.45 -16.24
N GLU A 106 -22.78 4.63 -17.30
CA GLU A 106 -22.30 4.52 -18.69
C GLU A 106 -21.21 5.55 -18.99
N HIS A 107 -21.44 6.82 -18.63
CA HIS A 107 -20.45 7.88 -18.83
C HIS A 107 -19.13 7.57 -18.11
N LEU A 108 -19.20 7.07 -16.86
CA LEU A 108 -18.03 6.61 -16.12
C LEU A 108 -17.32 5.45 -16.81
N VAL A 109 -18.05 4.46 -17.34
CA VAL A 109 -17.44 3.34 -18.09
C VAL A 109 -16.71 3.86 -19.32
N GLN A 110 -17.32 4.77 -20.09
CA GLN A 110 -16.69 5.34 -21.29
C GLN A 110 -15.44 6.14 -20.96
N ALA A 111 -15.48 7.00 -19.94
CA ALA A 111 -14.31 7.74 -19.50
C ALA A 111 -13.19 6.79 -19.04
N LEU A 112 -13.52 5.88 -18.11
CA LEU A 112 -12.54 4.98 -17.51
C LEU A 112 -12.00 3.93 -18.48
N ARG A 113 -12.69 3.64 -19.58
CA ARG A 113 -12.21 2.76 -20.65
C ARG A 113 -10.82 3.18 -21.15
N HIS A 114 -10.53 4.48 -21.15
CA HIS A 114 -9.29 5.03 -21.69
C HIS A 114 -8.26 5.44 -20.63
N GLU A 115 -8.58 5.29 -19.35
CA GLU A 115 -7.67 5.58 -18.24
C GLU A 115 -6.81 4.35 -17.88
N PRO A 116 -5.48 4.48 -17.68
CA PRO A 116 -4.61 3.37 -17.30
C PRO A 116 -5.01 2.72 -15.98
N CYS A 117 -5.13 1.38 -15.95
CA CYS A 117 -5.49 0.65 -14.72
C CYS A 117 -4.32 -0.07 -14.02
N SER A 118 -3.17 -0.21 -14.69
CA SER A 118 -1.97 -0.86 -14.17
C SER A 118 -0.78 -0.61 -15.10
N ALA A 119 0.45 -0.93 -14.67
CA ALA A 119 1.67 -0.84 -15.49
C ALA A 119 1.56 -1.57 -16.85
N ARG A 120 0.74 -2.63 -16.92
CA ARG A 120 0.56 -3.46 -18.12
C ARG A 120 -0.60 -2.99 -19.02
N CYS A 121 -1.27 -1.90 -18.66
CA CYS A 121 -2.48 -1.44 -19.34
C CYS A 121 -2.16 -0.87 -20.73
N ALA A 122 -2.94 -1.24 -21.74
CA ALA A 122 -2.80 -0.75 -23.11
C ALA A 122 -2.94 0.78 -23.23
N ASN A 123 -3.61 1.43 -22.27
CA ASN A 123 -3.87 2.86 -22.31
C ASN A 123 -2.61 3.72 -22.12
N TRP A 124 -1.51 3.16 -21.60
CA TRP A 124 -0.22 3.87 -21.54
C TRP A 124 0.28 4.34 -22.91
N LEU A 125 -0.19 3.71 -24.00
CA LEU A 125 0.10 4.15 -25.36
C LEU A 125 -0.49 5.52 -25.71
N ARG A 126 -1.54 5.97 -25.01
CA ARG A 126 -2.06 7.35 -25.18
C ARG A 126 -1.10 8.39 -24.62
N TYR A 127 -0.20 7.97 -23.74
CA TYR A 127 0.78 8.82 -23.05
C TYR A 127 2.19 8.59 -23.59
N GLY A 128 2.32 7.95 -24.76
CA GLY A 128 3.63 7.66 -25.37
C GLY A 128 4.46 6.63 -24.59
N ILE A 129 3.86 5.80 -23.73
CA ILE A 129 4.62 4.85 -22.90
C ILE A 129 4.29 3.41 -23.32
N GLN A 130 5.33 2.59 -23.50
CA GLN A 130 5.12 1.15 -23.70
C GLN A 130 4.68 0.51 -22.37
N PRO A 131 3.51 -0.14 -22.32
CA PRO A 131 3.08 -0.84 -21.12
C PRO A 131 4.09 -1.94 -20.74
N GLN A 132 4.26 -2.18 -19.45
CA GLN A 132 5.10 -3.27 -18.97
C GLN A 132 4.65 -4.61 -19.59
N ASN A 133 5.60 -5.39 -20.10
CA ASN A 133 5.34 -6.64 -20.82
C ASN A 133 4.41 -6.46 -22.04
N ALA A 134 4.62 -5.40 -22.82
CA ALA A 134 3.85 -5.12 -24.03
C ALA A 134 3.86 -6.31 -25.01
N ARG A 135 2.68 -6.65 -25.54
CA ARG A 135 2.48 -7.69 -26.55
C ARG A 135 1.92 -7.10 -27.85
N PRO A 136 2.09 -7.72 -29.02
CA PRO A 136 1.44 -7.26 -30.24
C PRO A 136 -0.09 -7.13 -30.06
N GLY A 137 -0.69 -6.13 -30.70
CA GLY A 137 -2.14 -5.93 -30.72
C GLY A 137 -2.77 -5.18 -29.53
N LEU A 138 -1.98 -4.61 -28.60
CA LEU A 138 -2.55 -3.69 -27.60
C LEU A 138 -3.00 -2.40 -28.28
N ARG A 139 -4.24 -2.00 -28.02
CA ARG A 139 -4.84 -0.74 -28.48
C ARG A 139 -5.43 0.02 -27.30
N PRO A 140 -5.25 1.34 -27.20
CA PRO A 140 -5.97 2.16 -26.24
C PRO A 140 -7.48 1.88 -26.24
N GLY A 141 -8.10 1.87 -25.07
CA GLY A 141 -9.53 1.58 -24.90
C GLY A 141 -9.91 0.10 -24.97
N HIS A 142 -8.99 -0.81 -25.29
CA HIS A 142 -9.24 -2.25 -25.42
C HIS A 142 -8.46 -3.11 -24.43
N CYS A 143 -8.12 -2.55 -23.25
CA CYS A 143 -7.44 -3.32 -22.22
C CYS A 143 -8.37 -4.39 -21.61
N ARG A 144 -7.90 -5.65 -21.58
CA ARG A 144 -8.64 -6.79 -21.01
C ARG A 144 -8.60 -6.86 -19.47
N GLY A 145 -7.99 -5.87 -18.81
CA GLY A 145 -7.87 -5.83 -17.37
C GLY A 145 -9.23 -5.76 -16.68
N LYS A 146 -9.41 -6.46 -15.56
CA LYS A 146 -10.67 -6.47 -14.80
C LYS A 146 -11.15 -5.06 -14.44
N ALA A 147 -10.24 -4.11 -14.22
CA ALA A 147 -10.57 -2.72 -13.95
C ALA A 147 -11.33 -1.98 -15.08
N HIS A 148 -11.39 -2.53 -16.30
CA HIS A 148 -12.15 -1.96 -17.43
C HIS A 148 -13.53 -2.59 -17.62
N ARG A 149 -13.91 -3.59 -16.81
CA ARG A 149 -15.24 -4.19 -16.90
C ARG A 149 -16.26 -3.34 -16.16
N ARG A 150 -17.45 -3.18 -16.75
CA ARG A 150 -18.59 -2.49 -16.14
C ARG A 150 -18.92 -3.07 -14.76
N GLU A 151 -18.91 -4.39 -14.62
CA GLU A 151 -19.18 -5.11 -13.36
C GLU A 151 -18.20 -4.77 -12.22
N HIS A 152 -17.06 -4.16 -12.55
CA HIS A 152 -16.02 -3.81 -11.59
C HIS A 152 -15.89 -2.29 -11.39
N LEU A 153 -16.79 -1.50 -11.99
CA LEU A 153 -16.91 -0.07 -11.78
C LEU A 153 -17.28 0.19 -10.31
N GLY A 154 -16.46 1.00 -9.62
CA GLY A 154 -16.67 1.30 -8.19
C GLY A 154 -15.97 0.36 -7.20
N TYR A 155 -15.32 -0.74 -7.65
CA TYR A 155 -14.59 -1.62 -6.73
C TYR A 155 -13.23 -1.02 -6.31
N ALA A 156 -13.15 -0.61 -5.03
CA ALA A 156 -11.92 -0.11 -4.43
C ALA A 156 -10.77 -1.13 -4.58
N GLY A 157 -9.56 -0.64 -4.90
CA GLY A 157 -8.38 -1.48 -5.07
C GLY A 157 -8.16 -2.06 -6.48
N ARG A 158 -9.10 -1.88 -7.43
CA ARG A 158 -8.88 -2.22 -8.86
C ARG A 158 -8.43 -1.04 -9.71
N ARG A 159 -8.92 0.17 -9.40
CA ARG A 159 -8.43 1.45 -9.95
C ARG A 159 -7.78 2.34 -8.92
N VAL A 160 -8.19 2.23 -7.66
CA VAL A 160 -7.55 2.93 -6.54
C VAL A 160 -6.31 2.14 -6.15
N LEU A 161 -5.15 2.81 -6.11
CA LEU A 161 -3.91 2.20 -5.64
C LEU A 161 -4.11 1.69 -4.21
N VAL A 162 -3.74 0.44 -3.96
CA VAL A 162 -3.74 -0.11 -2.59
C VAL A 162 -2.63 0.55 -1.77
N SER A 163 -2.80 0.63 -0.46
CA SER A 163 -1.87 1.29 0.49
C SER A 163 -0.39 1.00 0.23
N ARG A 164 -0.03 -0.23 -0.18
CA ARG A 164 1.33 -0.61 -0.57
C ARG A 164 1.87 0.21 -1.75
N LYS A 165 1.06 0.40 -2.80
CA LYS A 165 1.46 1.15 -4.00
C LYS A 165 1.47 2.66 -3.79
N TRP A 166 0.72 3.15 -2.80
CA TRP A 166 0.73 4.56 -2.42
C TRP A 166 1.93 4.91 -1.54
N SER A 167 2.23 4.08 -0.54
CA SER A 167 3.32 4.32 0.41
C SER A 167 4.68 3.75 -0.02
N GLY A 168 4.70 2.85 -1.01
CA GLY A 168 5.86 2.02 -1.33
C GLY A 168 6.20 0.98 -0.24
N LYS A 169 5.51 1.00 0.91
CA LYS A 169 5.84 0.22 2.10
C LYS A 169 5.11 -1.11 2.15
N THR A 170 5.85 -2.16 2.48
CA THR A 170 5.33 -3.48 2.82
C THR A 170 4.71 -3.50 4.21
N LEU A 171 4.00 -4.57 4.57
CA LEU A 171 3.48 -4.74 5.93
C LEU A 171 4.60 -4.83 6.98
N ALA A 172 5.77 -5.33 6.59
CA ALA A 172 6.95 -5.38 7.44
C ALA A 172 7.47 -3.96 7.72
N ASP A 173 7.56 -3.13 6.68
CA ASP A 173 7.98 -1.73 6.80
C ASP A 173 7.01 -0.95 7.72
N HIS A 174 5.69 -1.13 7.53
CA HIS A 174 4.70 -0.53 8.43
C HIS A 174 4.80 -1.05 9.88
N ARG A 175 5.27 -2.28 10.09
CA ARG A 175 5.54 -2.80 11.45
C ARG A 175 6.81 -2.17 12.02
N ALA A 176 7.86 -2.02 11.21
CA ALA A 176 9.11 -1.37 11.60
C ALA A 176 8.87 0.10 11.95
N ASP A 177 8.14 0.86 11.12
CA ASP A 177 7.76 2.25 11.38
C ASP A 177 7.04 2.40 12.73
N ARG A 178 6.07 1.52 13.01
CA ARG A 178 5.33 1.54 14.28
C ARG A 178 6.23 1.20 15.47
N LYS A 179 7.17 0.26 15.30
CA LYS A 179 8.16 -0.06 16.32
C LYS A 179 9.05 1.15 16.58
N GLN A 180 9.61 1.76 15.54
CA GLN A 180 10.47 2.94 15.64
C GLN A 180 9.74 4.10 16.30
N TRP A 181 8.50 4.38 15.90
CA TRP A 181 7.66 5.40 16.54
C TRP A 181 7.44 5.10 18.03
N LEU A 182 7.16 3.85 18.39
CA LEU A 182 6.97 3.45 19.79
C LEU A 182 8.24 3.67 20.62
N LEU A 183 9.39 3.20 20.11
CA LEU A 183 10.69 3.38 20.78
C LEU A 183 11.01 4.86 20.99
N ALA A 184 10.84 5.69 19.94
CA ALA A 184 11.03 7.13 20.03
C ALA A 184 10.08 7.79 21.04
N THR A 185 8.79 7.42 21.02
CA THR A 185 7.77 7.95 21.94
C THR A 185 8.07 7.60 23.40
N LEU A 186 8.66 6.42 23.64
CA LEU A 186 9.03 5.97 24.98
C LEU A 186 10.44 6.42 25.40
N GLY A 187 11.22 7.07 24.51
CA GLY A 187 12.60 7.45 24.78
C GLY A 187 13.55 6.26 24.90
N ILE A 188 13.21 5.12 24.31
CA ILE A 188 14.02 3.90 24.36
C ILE A 188 15.04 3.98 23.22
N PRO A 189 16.34 3.90 23.51
CA PRO A 189 17.36 3.92 22.46
C PRO A 189 17.19 2.69 21.56
N ASP A 190 17.38 2.90 20.26
CA ASP A 190 17.39 1.77 19.34
C ASP A 190 18.62 0.90 19.63
N THR A 191 18.43 -0.42 19.63
CA THR A 191 19.53 -1.35 19.84
C THR A 191 20.32 -1.48 18.55
N ASP A 192 21.60 -1.13 18.60
CA ASP A 192 22.52 -1.30 17.47
C ASP A 192 22.67 -2.81 17.15
N PRO A 193 22.11 -3.28 16.03
CA PRO A 193 22.10 -4.71 15.71
C PRO A 193 23.50 -5.25 15.42
N SER A 194 24.48 -4.38 15.14
CA SER A 194 25.88 -4.81 14.93
C SER A 194 26.60 -5.18 16.24
N ARG A 195 26.04 -4.81 17.40
CA ARG A 195 26.60 -5.12 18.73
C ARG A 195 26.19 -6.47 19.29
N TYR A 196 25.20 -7.12 18.66
CA TYR A 196 24.61 -8.35 19.17
C TYR A 196 24.63 -9.44 18.11
N THR A 197 25.12 -10.62 18.49
CA THR A 197 24.96 -11.85 17.72
C THR A 197 23.83 -12.66 18.33
N TRP A 198 22.93 -13.17 17.50
CA TRP A 198 21.79 -13.97 17.94
C TRP A 198 22.03 -15.43 17.62
N GLU A 199 22.03 -16.28 18.64
CA GLU A 199 22.16 -17.73 18.51
C GLU A 199 20.90 -18.45 19.01
N PRO A 200 20.47 -19.55 18.38
CA PRO A 200 19.34 -20.33 18.87
C PRO A 200 19.65 -20.96 20.23
N VAL A 201 18.79 -20.71 21.23
CA VAL A 201 18.90 -21.31 22.56
C VAL A 201 18.34 -22.75 22.53
N THR A 202 19.18 -23.71 22.90
CA THR A 202 18.87 -25.13 23.04
C THR A 202 18.46 -25.48 24.48
N PRO A 203 17.78 -26.62 24.72
CA PRO A 203 17.40 -27.05 26.07
C PRO A 203 18.54 -27.24 27.07
N GLY A 204 19.77 -27.41 26.60
CA GLY A 204 20.95 -27.58 27.45
C GLY A 204 21.62 -26.26 27.87
N ASP A 205 21.21 -25.14 27.29
CA ASP A 205 21.81 -23.85 27.59
C ASP A 205 21.32 -23.30 28.93
N PRO A 206 22.19 -22.59 29.69
CA PRO A 206 21.83 -22.02 30.98
C PRO A 206 20.66 -21.02 30.88
N ASP A 207 20.54 -20.34 29.73
CA ASP A 207 19.49 -19.37 29.46
C ASP A 207 18.21 -20.01 28.86
N HIS A 208 18.15 -21.34 28.79
CA HIS A 208 16.97 -22.02 28.29
C HIS A 208 15.76 -21.82 29.19
N MET A 209 14.78 -21.09 28.67
CA MET A 209 13.48 -20.94 29.33
C MET A 209 12.46 -21.94 28.78
N PRO A 210 11.82 -22.76 29.64
CA PRO A 210 10.71 -23.61 29.23
C PRO A 210 9.58 -22.80 28.58
N PRO A 211 8.77 -23.41 27.68
CA PRO A 211 7.72 -22.69 26.95
C PRO A 211 6.75 -21.89 27.83
N ALA A 212 6.33 -22.43 28.97
CA ALA A 212 5.43 -21.74 29.89
C ALA A 212 6.05 -20.46 30.48
N GLN A 213 7.32 -20.52 30.87
CA GLN A 213 8.05 -19.37 31.39
C GLN A 213 8.27 -18.31 30.31
N ARG A 214 8.62 -18.70 29.08
CA ARG A 214 8.72 -17.76 27.95
C ARG A 214 7.40 -17.04 27.69
N LEU A 215 6.28 -17.75 27.77
CA LEU A 215 4.96 -17.14 27.61
C LEU A 215 4.70 -16.10 28.71
N LEU A 216 5.07 -16.39 29.96
CA LEU A 216 4.95 -15.43 31.06
C LEU A 216 5.81 -14.18 30.82
N HIS A 217 7.04 -14.32 30.34
CA HIS A 217 7.88 -13.18 29.94
C HIS A 217 7.22 -12.35 28.84
N VAL A 218 6.69 -12.98 27.79
CA VAL A 218 5.99 -12.27 26.70
C VAL A 218 4.75 -11.52 27.22
N VAL A 219 4.02 -12.10 28.18
CA VAL A 219 2.87 -11.44 28.82
C VAL A 219 3.32 -10.27 29.69
N ALA A 220 4.36 -10.44 30.49
CA ALA A 220 4.94 -9.39 31.33
C ALA A 220 5.44 -8.22 30.48
N ASP A 221 6.20 -8.49 29.40
CA ASP A 221 6.64 -7.49 28.43
C ASP A 221 5.45 -6.75 27.85
N ARG A 222 4.39 -7.47 27.44
CA ARG A 222 3.20 -6.85 26.87
C ARG A 222 2.51 -5.93 27.87
N GLN A 223 2.39 -6.32 29.13
CA GLN A 223 1.81 -5.50 30.19
C GLN A 223 2.69 -4.26 30.45
N HIS A 224 4.00 -4.45 30.54
CA HIS A 224 4.97 -3.36 30.70
C HIS A 224 4.86 -2.33 29.57
N TRP A 225 4.88 -2.78 28.31
CA TRP A 225 4.76 -1.89 27.15
C TRP A 225 3.41 -1.17 27.08
N HIS A 226 2.33 -1.83 27.51
CA HIS A 226 1.01 -1.21 27.58
C HIS A 226 0.94 -0.11 28.64
N ALA A 227 1.51 -0.35 29.82
CA ALA A 227 1.59 0.64 30.89
C ALA A 227 2.46 1.84 30.47
N ALA A 228 3.64 1.58 29.89
CA ALA A 228 4.54 2.62 29.40
C ALA A 228 3.88 3.51 28.33
N LEU A 229 3.14 2.93 27.38
CA LEU A 229 2.42 3.68 26.36
C LEU A 229 1.26 4.50 26.93
N THR A 230 0.54 3.94 27.91
CA THR A 230 -0.53 4.66 28.63
C THR A 230 0.02 5.90 29.33
N GLU A 231 1.14 5.75 30.02
CA GLU A 231 1.81 6.85 30.70
C GLU A 231 2.37 7.90 29.73
N ALA A 232 2.99 7.47 28.62
CA ALA A 232 3.46 8.40 27.59
C ALA A 232 2.31 9.24 26.98
N ARG A 233 1.15 8.63 26.74
CA ARG A 233 -0.05 9.34 26.28
C ARG A 233 -0.58 10.31 27.32
N ARG A 234 -0.57 9.94 28.60
CA ARG A 234 -0.97 10.82 29.70
C ARG A 234 -0.09 12.07 29.76
N ARG A 235 1.24 11.91 29.67
CA ARG A 235 2.20 13.02 29.62
C ARG A 235 1.97 13.93 28.41
N ALA A 236 1.76 13.35 27.23
CA ALA A 236 1.51 14.12 26.00
C ALA A 236 0.20 14.93 26.02
N ASN A 237 -0.80 14.46 26.77
CA ASN A 237 -2.11 15.13 26.90
C ASN A 237 -2.23 16.01 28.15
N SER A 238 -1.16 16.14 28.95
CA SER A 238 -1.16 17.03 30.11
C SER A 238 -0.97 18.47 29.64
N PRO A 239 -1.79 19.44 30.08
CA PRO A 239 -1.60 20.85 29.73
C PRO A 239 -0.22 21.33 30.22
N PRO A 240 0.44 22.27 29.52
CA PRO A 240 1.71 22.79 29.97
C PRO A 240 1.55 23.42 31.36
N GLU A 241 2.47 23.06 32.27
CA GLU A 241 2.62 23.70 33.58
C GLU A 241 3.02 25.18 33.34
N LEU A 242 2.02 26.05 33.23
CA LEU A 242 2.20 27.49 33.30
C LEU A 242 2.34 27.87 34.78
N SER A 243 3.52 27.66 35.35
CA SER A 243 3.84 28.16 36.69
C SER A 243 3.85 29.69 36.68
N ALA A 244 2.78 30.28 37.21
CA ALA A 244 2.70 31.69 37.53
C ALA A 244 3.30 31.92 38.93
N THR A 245 4.62 32.03 39.02
CA THR A 245 5.29 32.67 40.17
C THR A 245 6.52 33.43 39.69
N ALA A 246 6.27 34.67 39.28
CA ALA A 246 7.23 35.75 39.43
C ALA A 246 6.59 36.73 40.43
N ALA A 247 7.16 36.79 41.63
CA ALA A 247 6.93 37.84 42.61
C ALA A 247 8.27 38.13 43.30
#